data_AF-A0A822FFP0-F1
#
_entry.id   AF-A0A822FFP0-F1
#
_cell.length_a   1.000
_cell.length_b   1.000
_cell.length_c   1.000
_cell.angle_alpha   90.00
_cell.angle_beta   90.00
_cell.angle_gamma   90.00
#
_symmetry.space_group_name_H-M   'P 1'
#
loop_
_entity.id
_entity.type
_entity.pdbx_description
1 polymer ?
#
loop_
_entity_poly.entity_id
_entity_poly.type
_entity_poly.pdbx_seq_one_letter_code
_entity_poly.pdbx_strand_id
1 'polypeptide(L)' 'MNNCIEILAEQYPYIKFCRIQASEAQLSHNFVQNGCPALLIYRGGELLS' A
#
# COMPACT_ATOMS: atom_id res chain seq x y z
N MET A 1 -2.77 -10.80 2.66
CA MET A 1 -3.16 -9.39 2.44
C MET A 1 -3.55 -9.12 0.99
N ASN A 2 -2.70 -9.49 0.01
CA ASN A 2 -2.94 -9.20 -1.41
C ASN A 2 -4.31 -9.66 -1.95
N ASN A 3 -4.70 -10.93 -1.75
CA ASN A 3 -6.02 -11.41 -2.20
C ASN A 3 -7.20 -10.63 -1.60
N CYS A 4 -7.12 -10.22 -0.34
CA CYS A 4 -8.18 -9.42 0.29
C CYS A 4 -8.29 -8.04 -0.37
N ILE A 5 -7.14 -7.43 -0.72
CA ILE A 5 -7.10 -6.13 -1.40
C ILE A 5 -7.59 -6.26 -2.85
N GLU A 6 -7.31 -7.36 -3.54
CA GLU A 6 -7.82 -7.64 -4.88
C GLU A 6 -9.36 -7.71 -4.88
N ILE A 7 -9.96 -8.41 -3.93
CA ILE A 7 -11.43 -8.45 -3.76
C ILE A 7 -11.97 -7.05 -3.47
N LEU A 8 -11.31 -6.27 -2.61
CA LEU A 8 -11.74 -4.89 -2.32
C LEU A 8 -11.61 -3.97 -3.55
N ALA A 9 -10.61 -4.18 -4.39
CA ALA A 9 -10.44 -3.42 -5.63
C ALA A 9 -11.57 -3.67 -6.62
N GLU A 10 -12.07 -4.92 -6.70
CA GLU A 10 -13.24 -5.26 -7.48
C GLU A 10 -14.53 -4.64 -6.91
N GLN A 11 -14.69 -4.65 -5.57
CA GLN A 11 -15.87 -4.12 -4.90
C GLN A 11 -15.95 -2.58 -4.90
N TYR A 12 -14.80 -1.91 -4.91
CA TYR A 12 -14.70 -0.45 -4.83
C TYR A 12 -13.92 0.13 -6.02
N PRO A 13 -14.48 0.05 -7.25
CA PRO A 13 -13.77 0.40 -8.49
C PRO A 13 -13.39 1.88 -8.61
N TYR A 14 -13.98 2.74 -7.80
CA TYR A 14 -13.67 4.18 -7.73
C TYR A 14 -12.48 4.50 -6.81
N ILE A 15 -11.94 3.51 -6.09
CA ILE A 15 -10.75 3.65 -5.24
C ILE A 15 -9.55 3.03 -5.97
N LYS A 16 -8.44 3.78 -6.02
CA LYS A 16 -7.20 3.29 -6.62
C LYS A 16 -6.42 2.45 -5.61
N PHE A 17 -6.38 1.14 -5.82
CA PHE A 17 -5.50 0.23 -5.09
C PHE A 17 -4.17 0.05 -5.83
N CYS A 18 -3.05 0.06 -5.10
CA CYS A 18 -1.70 -0.10 -5.64
C CYS A 18 -0.88 -1.01 -4.73
N ARG A 19 0.15 -1.65 -5.30
CA ARG A 19 1.19 -2.36 -4.53
C ARG A 19 2.56 -2.04 -5.11
N ILE A 20 3.55 -2.01 -4.23
CA ILE A 20 4.96 -1.84 -4.57
C ILE A 20 5.79 -2.71 -3.64
N GLN A 21 6.90 -3.27 -4.14
CA GLN A 21 7.84 -3.95 -3.28
C GLN A 21 8.67 -2.93 -2.51
N ALA A 22 8.82 -3.12 -1.19
CA ALA A 22 9.57 -2.18 -0.36
C ALA A 22 11.05 -2.04 -0.80
N SER A 23 11.61 -3.08 -1.40
CA SER A 23 12.95 -3.06 -2.02
C SER A 23 13.07 -2.12 -3.22
N GLU A 24 11.97 -1.88 -3.95
CA GLU A 24 11.92 -0.99 -5.12
C GLU A 24 11.60 0.46 -4.71
N ALA A 25 11.02 0.67 -3.53
CA ALA A 25 10.57 1.97 -3.04
C ALA A 25 11.68 2.84 -2.40
N GLN A 26 12.95 2.44 -2.53
CA GLN A 26 14.12 3.13 -1.93
C GLN A 26 13.94 3.46 -0.43
N LEU A 27 13.28 2.56 0.30
CA LEU A 27 13.02 2.73 1.73
C LEU A 27 14.24 2.30 2.56
N SER A 28 14.29 2.76 3.81
CA SER A 28 15.34 2.33 4.73
C SER A 28 15.30 0.82 4.96
N HIS A 29 16.47 0.20 5.11
CA HIS A 29 16.57 -1.23 5.40
C HIS A 29 15.75 -1.64 6.63
N ASN A 30 15.74 -0.80 7.67
CA ASN A 30 14.95 -1.02 8.87
C ASN A 30 13.44 -1.08 8.56
N PHE A 31 12.94 -0.21 7.69
CA PHE A 31 11.54 -0.22 7.29
C PHE A 31 11.19 -1.47 6.48
N VAL A 32 12.07 -1.88 5.55
CA VAL A 32 11.87 -3.10 4.75
C VAL A 32 11.78 -4.33 5.67
N GLN A 33 12.62 -4.41 6.70
CA GLN A 33 12.65 -5.55 7.63
C GLN A 33 11.53 -5.54 8.67
N ASN A 34 11.24 -4.39 9.27
CA ASN A 34 10.40 -4.30 10.48
C ASN A 34 9.08 -3.53 10.25
N GLY A 35 8.95 -2.79 9.15
CA GLY A 35 7.77 -1.98 8.83
C GLY A 35 6.84 -2.62 7.80
N CYS A 36 7.23 -3.74 7.19
CA CYS A 36 6.43 -4.43 6.18
C CYS A 36 5.66 -5.63 6.77
N PRO A 37 4.42 -5.92 6.30
CA PRO A 37 3.67 -5.17 5.29
C PRO A 37 3.11 -3.85 5.84
N ALA A 38 3.16 -2.79 5.02
CA ALA A 38 2.59 -1.49 5.33
C ALA A 38 1.43 -1.17 4.37
N LEU A 39 0.42 -0.47 4.86
CA LEU A 39 -0.69 0.05 4.07
C LEU A 39 -0.71 1.56 4.18
N LEU A 40 -0.66 2.25 3.04
CA LEU A 40 -0.70 3.70 2.97
C LEU A 40 -1.99 4.16 2.32
N ILE A 41 -2.63 5.18 2.88
CA ILE A 41 -3.90 5.73 2.39
C ILE A 41 -3.71 7.19 2.02
N TYR A 42 -4.00 7.54 0.77
CA TYR A 42 -3.91 8.91 0.28
C TYR A 42 -5.27 9.45 -0.16
N ARG A 43 -5.52 10.74 0.08
CA ARG A 43 -6.67 11.48 -0.45
C ARG A 43 -6.28 12.93 -0.69
N GLY A 44 -6.58 13.45 -1.88
CA GLY A 44 -6.30 14.86 -2.20
C GLY A 44 -4.80 15.25 -2.20
N GLY A 45 -3.90 14.27 -2.33
CA GLY A 45 -2.45 14.50 -2.23
C GLY A 45 -1.88 14.38 -0.82
N GLU A 46 -2.74 14.21 0.19
CA GLU A 46 -2.33 14.07 1.59
C GLU A 46 -2.29 12.59 2.01
N LEU A 47 -1.33 12.26 2.88
CA LEU A 47 -1.25 10.97 3.55
C LEU A 47 -2.16 10.99 4.77
N LEU A 48 -3.09 10.02 4.83
CA LEU A 48 -4.04 9.88 5.94
C LEU A 48 -3.57 8.86 6.97
N SER A 49 -2.98 7.76 6.52
CA SER A 49 -2.47 6.65 7.34
C SER A 49 -1.41 5.87 6.61
#